data_AF-J3D6E4-F1
#
_entry.id   AF-J3D6E4-F1
#
_cell.length_a   1.000
_cell.length_b   1.000
_cell.length_c   1.000
_cell.angle_alpha   90.00
_cell.angle_beta   90.00
_cell.angle_gamma   90.00
#
_symmetry.space_group_name_H-M   'P 1'
#
loop_
_entity.id
_entity.type
_entity.pdbx_description
1 polymer ?
#
loop_
_entity_poly.entity_id
_entity_poly.type
_entity_poly.pdbx_seq_one_letter_code
_entity_poly.pdbx_strand_id
1 'polypeptide(L)'
;MQIRVSSIAAEGVAAKLRDITNFLEAAILKDFESKTFGDFALFMLTVVCTEDDYAENLRLSQKIKNSGKYKDFFSGKMTKFLNLAVPVDVNTMSSLSIPQGIHLIVNTFSGMLKDHALPQSKGFDSEKFRLNMLETLDALK
;
A
#
# COMPACT_ATOMS: atom_id res chain seq x y z
N MET A 1 -12.29 -8.15 -0.97
CA MET A 1 -12.07 -6.68 -0.94
C MET A 1 -11.22 -6.30 -2.15
N GLN A 2 -11.44 -5.14 -2.77
CA GLN A 2 -10.59 -4.66 -3.87
C GLN A 2 -9.23 -4.20 -3.34
N ILE A 3 -8.18 -4.49 -4.09
CA ILE A 3 -6.80 -4.09 -3.80
C ILE A 3 -6.32 -3.20 -4.94
N ARG A 4 -5.69 -2.08 -4.60
CA ARG A 4 -4.96 -1.25 -5.54
C ARG A 4 -3.58 -0.92 -5.01
N VAL A 5 -2.57 -1.06 -5.87
CA VAL A 5 -1.21 -0.63 -5.56
C VAL A 5 -0.79 0.39 -6.61
N SER A 6 -0.34 1.54 -6.14
CA SER A 6 0.04 2.67 -7.00
C SER A 6 1.33 3.31 -6.50
N SER A 7 1.89 4.24 -7.28
CA SER A 7 3.09 4.96 -6.89
C SER A 7 3.01 6.44 -7.23
N ILE A 8 3.56 7.28 -6.35
CA ILE A 8 3.99 8.65 -6.65
C ILE A 8 5.50 8.56 -6.84
N ALA A 9 5.97 8.67 -8.08
CA ALA A 9 7.33 8.29 -8.45
C ALA A 9 8.07 9.42 -9.16
N ALA A 10 9.36 9.56 -8.86
CA ALA A 10 10.34 10.27 -9.67
C ALA A 10 10.47 9.62 -11.06
N GLU A 11 10.78 10.42 -12.08
CA GLU A 11 10.84 9.98 -13.47
C GLU A 11 11.80 8.80 -13.67
N GLY A 12 12.99 8.88 -13.06
CA GLY A 12 14.05 7.88 -13.20
C GLY A 12 13.73 6.49 -12.63
N VAL A 13 12.71 6.36 -11.77
CA VAL A 13 12.29 5.08 -11.17
C VAL A 13 10.86 4.69 -11.49
N ALA A 14 10.11 5.51 -12.24
CA ALA A 14 8.68 5.32 -12.49
C ALA A 14 8.35 3.99 -13.20
N ALA A 15 9.13 3.59 -14.20
CA ALA A 15 8.93 2.32 -14.90
C ALA A 15 9.17 1.12 -13.96
N LYS A 16 10.27 1.17 -13.19
CA LYS A 16 10.62 0.14 -12.20
C LYS A 16 9.52 0.01 -11.13
N LEU A 17 9.05 1.14 -10.60
CA LEU A 17 7.99 1.15 -9.59
C LEU A 17 6.68 0.62 -10.16
N ARG A 18 6.33 0.92 -11.42
CA ARG A 18 5.13 0.36 -12.07
C ARG A 18 5.16 -1.17 -12.09
N ASP A 19 6.29 -1.76 -12.45
CA ASP A 19 6.44 -3.22 -12.47
C ASP A 19 6.31 -3.82 -11.06
N ILE A 20 6.93 -3.16 -10.08
CA ILE A 20 6.83 -3.57 -8.67
C ILE A 20 5.38 -3.44 -8.17
N THR A 21 4.70 -2.33 -8.42
CA THR A 21 3.31 -2.13 -7.96
C THR A 21 2.36 -3.11 -8.62
N ASN A 22 2.55 -3.42 -9.90
CA ASN A 22 1.75 -4.43 -10.61
C ASN A 22 1.92 -5.82 -10.00
N PHE A 23 3.17 -6.21 -9.70
CA PHE A 23 3.45 -7.47 -9.03
C PHE A 23 2.79 -7.53 -7.65
N LEU A 24 2.98 -6.49 -6.83
CA LEU A 24 2.40 -6.41 -5.49
C LEU A 24 0.88 -6.42 -5.52
N GLU A 25 0.23 -5.71 -6.45
CA GLU A 25 -1.22 -5.72 -6.59
C GLU A 25 -1.74 -7.12 -6.89
N ALA A 26 -1.15 -7.81 -7.87
CA ALA A 26 -1.57 -9.16 -8.24
C ALA A 26 -1.36 -10.15 -7.09
N ALA A 27 -0.21 -10.07 -6.41
CA ALA A 27 0.13 -10.93 -5.29
C ALA A 27 -0.81 -10.73 -4.09
N ILE A 28 -1.03 -9.48 -3.67
CA ILE A 28 -1.91 -9.17 -2.54
C ILE A 28 -3.36 -9.50 -2.89
N LEU A 29 -3.81 -9.19 -4.12
CA LEU A 29 -5.19 -9.47 -4.54
C LEU A 29 -5.52 -10.96 -4.45
N LYS A 30 -4.60 -11.84 -4.89
CA LYS A 30 -4.77 -13.29 -4.84
C LYS A 30 -5.11 -13.79 -3.43
N ASP A 31 -4.48 -13.23 -2.41
CA ASP A 31 -4.71 -13.63 -1.02
C ASP A 31 -5.94 -12.95 -0.39
N PHE A 32 -6.42 -11.84 -0.97
CA PHE A 32 -7.44 -10.97 -0.39
C PHE A 32 -8.81 -11.04 -1.09
N GLU A 33 -8.93 -11.74 -2.22
CA GLU A 33 -10.15 -11.82 -3.04
C GLU A 33 -11.36 -12.30 -2.23
N SER A 34 -11.19 -13.37 -1.45
CA SER A 34 -12.24 -13.97 -0.62
C SER A 34 -12.33 -13.41 0.81
N LYS A 35 -11.40 -12.52 1.19
CA LYS A 35 -11.30 -12.00 2.56
C LYS A 35 -12.15 -10.73 2.73
N THR A 36 -12.82 -10.65 3.88
CA THR A 36 -13.60 -9.49 4.33
C THR A 36 -13.06 -8.97 5.65
N PHE A 37 -13.01 -7.64 5.75
CA PHE A 37 -12.47 -6.90 6.89
C PHE A 37 -13.52 -5.88 7.37
N GLY A 38 -14.75 -6.35 7.48
CA GLY A 38 -15.93 -5.53 7.72
C GLY A 38 -16.45 -4.89 6.44
N ASP A 39 -16.87 -3.62 6.48
CA ASP A 39 -17.57 -2.95 5.36
C ASP A 39 -16.64 -2.12 4.44
N PHE A 40 -15.33 -2.33 4.56
CA PHE A 40 -14.32 -1.76 3.67
C PHE A 40 -14.24 -2.56 2.38
N ALA A 41 -14.51 -1.90 1.26
CA ALA A 41 -14.48 -2.56 -0.04
C ALA A 41 -13.20 -2.31 -0.83
N LEU A 42 -12.41 -1.28 -0.47
CA LEU A 42 -11.18 -0.91 -1.17
C LEU A 42 -10.02 -0.70 -0.19
N PHE A 43 -8.89 -1.35 -0.47
CA PHE A 43 -7.60 -1.05 0.11
C PHE A 43 -6.66 -0.51 -0.98
N MET A 44 -5.98 0.59 -0.67
CA MET A 44 -4.99 1.22 -1.52
C MET A 44 -3.64 1.24 -0.80
N LEU A 45 -2.60 0.84 -1.51
CA LEU A 45 -1.21 1.00 -1.12
C LEU A 45 -0.54 1.96 -2.10
N THR A 46 0.02 3.06 -1.60
CA THR A 46 0.74 4.04 -2.42
C THR A 46 2.22 4.04 -2.06
N VAL A 47 3.09 3.67 -3.00
CA VAL A 47 4.54 3.81 -2.84
C VAL A 47 4.94 5.25 -3.17
N VAL A 48 5.54 5.97 -2.22
CA VAL A 48 5.95 7.36 -2.40
C VAL A 48 7.46 7.41 -2.51
N CYS A 49 7.95 7.80 -3.69
CA CYS A 49 9.36 7.81 -4.07
C CYS A 49 9.62 8.96 -5.04
N THR A 50 9.57 10.21 -4.55
CA THR A 50 9.88 11.43 -5.31
C THR A 50 11.39 11.68 -5.37
N GLU A 51 11.81 12.70 -6.14
CA GLU A 51 13.23 13.10 -6.21
C GLU A 51 13.75 13.75 -4.93
N ASP A 52 12.83 14.12 -4.03
CA ASP A 52 13.17 14.69 -2.73
C ASP A 52 13.77 13.62 -1.80
N ASP A 53 14.30 14.08 -0.66
CA ASP A 53 14.85 13.19 0.34
C ASP A 53 13.79 12.26 0.98
N TYR A 54 14.27 11.25 1.70
CA TYR A 54 13.39 10.31 2.41
C TYR A 54 12.45 11.01 3.41
N ALA A 55 12.85 12.12 4.02
CA ALA A 55 12.03 12.82 5.01
C ALA A 55 10.80 13.47 4.36
N GLU A 56 10.96 14.04 3.15
CA GLU A 56 9.84 14.56 2.38
C GLU A 56 8.92 13.45 1.88
N ASN A 57 9.49 12.34 1.40
CA ASN A 57 8.72 11.14 1.03
C ASN A 57 7.90 10.59 2.22
N LEU A 58 8.48 10.59 3.42
CA LEU A 58 7.78 10.24 4.66
C LEU A 58 6.64 11.21 4.96
N ARG A 59 6.88 12.52 4.84
CA ARG A 59 5.87 13.56 5.06
C ARG A 59 4.68 13.42 4.10
N LEU A 60 4.97 13.21 2.81
CA LEU A 60 3.97 12.96 1.78
C LEU A 60 3.16 11.69 2.07
N SER A 61 3.84 10.61 2.48
CA SER A 61 3.20 9.35 2.87
C SER A 61 2.21 9.55 4.01
N GLN A 62 2.58 10.32 5.05
CA GLN A 62 1.67 10.63 6.14
C GLN A 62 0.48 11.50 5.70
N LYS A 63 0.69 12.42 4.75
CA LYS A 63 -0.38 13.30 4.23
C LYS A 63 -1.44 12.53 3.45
N ILE A 64 -1.05 11.51 2.70
CA ILE A 64 -1.97 10.73 1.86
C ILE A 64 -2.56 9.51 2.58
N LYS A 65 -1.97 9.09 3.71
CA LYS A 65 -2.53 8.05 4.58
C LYS A 65 -3.89 8.52 5.11
N ASN A 66 -4.95 7.84 4.70
CA ASN A 66 -6.30 8.19 5.13
C ASN A 66 -7.24 6.98 5.06
N SER A 67 -8.40 7.12 5.70
CA SER A 67 -9.54 6.26 5.44
C SER A 67 -10.77 7.13 5.26
N GLY A 68 -11.75 6.65 4.52
CA GLY A 68 -12.91 7.48 4.20
C GLY A 68 -14.00 6.72 3.46
N LYS A 69 -14.91 7.49 2.87
CA LYS A 69 -15.98 6.99 2.02
C LYS A 69 -15.98 7.75 0.71
N TYR A 70 -16.23 7.07 -0.39
CA TYR A 70 -16.50 7.68 -1.68
C TYR A 70 -17.82 7.15 -2.22
N LYS A 71 -18.47 7.92 -3.10
CA LYS A 71 -19.63 7.44 -3.84
C LYS A 71 -19.12 6.70 -5.07
N ASP A 72 -19.31 5.39 -5.09
CA ASP A 72 -19.01 4.59 -6.26
C ASP A 72 -19.91 5.02 -7.41
N PHE A 73 -19.30 5.41 -8.53
CA PHE A 73 -20.02 6.05 -9.63
C PHE A 73 -20.99 5.09 -10.35
N PHE A 74 -20.63 3.80 -10.43
CA PHE A 74 -21.40 2.80 -11.17
C PHE A 74 -22.56 2.24 -10.35
N SER A 75 -22.31 1.93 -9.08
CA SER A 75 -23.30 1.36 -8.16
C SER A 75 -24.10 2.41 -7.40
N GLY A 76 -23.64 3.66 -7.36
CA GLY A 76 -24.24 4.75 -6.60
C GLY A 76 -24.08 4.61 -5.08
N LYS A 77 -23.43 3.54 -4.59
CA LYS A 77 -23.29 3.21 -3.17
C LYS A 77 -22.13 3.98 -2.54
N MET A 78 -22.27 4.29 -1.25
CA MET A 78 -21.15 4.80 -0.45
C MET A 78 -20.22 3.65 -0.08
N THR A 79 -19.01 3.68 -0.60
CA THR A 79 -17.98 2.66 -0.42
C THR A 79 -16.89 3.17 0.51
N LYS A 80 -16.51 2.36 1.49
CA LYS A 80 -15.40 2.67 2.41
C LYS A 80 -14.06 2.22 1.82
N PHE A 81 -13.04 3.04 2.05
CA PHE A 81 -11.68 2.77 1.61
C PHE A 81 -10.65 3.07 2.69
N LEU A 82 -9.52 2.38 2.59
CA LEU A 82 -8.31 2.60 3.37
C LEU A 82 -7.14 2.83 2.41
N ASN A 83 -6.41 3.93 2.56
CA ASN A 83 -5.16 4.17 1.87
C ASN A 83 -3.99 4.20 2.86
N LEU A 84 -2.99 3.39 2.59
CA LEU A 84 -1.70 3.43 3.29
C LEU A 84 -0.62 3.81 2.28
N ALA A 85 0.45 4.41 2.79
CA ALA A 85 1.55 4.85 1.94
C ALA A 85 2.89 4.41 2.50
N VAL A 86 3.79 3.99 1.61
CA VAL A 86 5.13 3.49 1.94
C VAL A 86 6.14 4.47 1.38
N PRO A 87 6.89 5.19 2.23
CA PRO A 87 7.97 6.05 1.77
C PRO A 87 9.18 5.22 1.33
N VAL A 88 9.79 5.61 0.23
CA VAL A 88 10.98 4.97 -0.32
C VAL A 88 11.95 6.06 -0.77
N ASP A 89 13.23 5.88 -0.47
CA ASP A 89 14.29 6.75 -0.95
C ASP A 89 14.62 6.44 -2.42
N VAL A 90 14.65 7.49 -3.25
CA VAL A 90 14.85 7.35 -4.71
C VAL A 90 16.25 6.84 -5.07
N ASN A 91 17.28 7.23 -4.32
CA ASN A 91 18.65 6.79 -4.58
C ASN A 91 18.83 5.30 -4.25
N THR A 92 18.16 4.86 -3.19
CA THR A 92 18.07 3.44 -2.84
C THR A 92 17.33 2.69 -3.95
N MET A 93 16.11 3.11 -4.30
CA MET A 93 15.30 2.43 -5.31
C MET A 93 15.97 2.41 -6.71
N SER A 94 16.70 3.46 -7.08
CA SER A 94 17.39 3.52 -8.37
C SER A 94 18.48 2.45 -8.48
N SER A 95 19.20 2.17 -7.38
CA SER A 95 20.28 1.18 -7.32
C SER A 95 19.81 -0.28 -7.26
N LEU A 96 18.56 -0.53 -6.82
CA LEU A 96 18.05 -1.89 -6.64
C LEU A 96 17.49 -2.50 -7.94
N SER A 97 17.65 -3.81 -8.10
CA SER A 97 16.87 -4.57 -9.08
C SER A 97 15.38 -4.62 -8.70
N ILE A 98 14.50 -4.99 -9.64
CA ILE A 98 13.05 -5.13 -9.35
C ILE A 98 12.78 -6.08 -8.18
N PRO A 99 13.36 -7.30 -8.11
CA PRO A 99 13.16 -8.19 -6.96
C PRO A 99 13.60 -7.55 -5.65
N GLN A 100 14.76 -6.89 -5.62
CA GLN A 100 15.23 -6.19 -4.42
C GLN A 100 14.32 -5.01 -4.03
N GLY A 101 13.76 -4.29 -5.01
CA GLY A 101 12.78 -3.23 -4.79
C GLY A 101 11.46 -3.76 -4.21
N ILE A 102 11.01 -4.93 -4.66
CA ILE A 102 9.86 -5.65 -4.05
C ILE A 102 10.17 -5.94 -2.59
N HIS A 103 11.31 -6.58 -2.29
CA HIS A 103 11.68 -6.90 -0.91
C HIS A 103 11.79 -5.65 -0.04
N LEU A 104 12.35 -4.55 -0.55
CA LEU A 104 12.42 -3.28 0.17
C LEU A 104 11.02 -2.78 0.54
N ILE A 105 10.11 -2.69 -0.43
CA ILE A 105 8.74 -2.19 -0.19
C ILE A 105 7.97 -3.12 0.76
N VAL A 106 8.08 -4.43 0.59
CA VAL A 106 7.46 -5.44 1.46
C VAL A 106 7.97 -5.33 2.90
N ASN A 107 9.27 -5.17 3.09
CA ASN A 107 9.87 -5.03 4.42
C ASN A 107 9.48 -3.72 5.09
N THR A 108 9.55 -2.60 4.37
CA THR A 108 9.13 -1.29 4.90
C THR A 108 7.65 -1.33 5.28
N PHE A 109 6.79 -1.88 4.42
CA PHE A 109 5.36 -1.96 4.70
C PHE A 109 5.05 -2.90 5.87
N SER A 110 5.75 -4.03 5.97
CA SER A 110 5.63 -4.95 7.11
C SER A 110 6.02 -4.27 8.42
N GLY A 111 7.13 -3.52 8.43
CA GLY A 111 7.56 -2.73 9.59
C GLY A 111 6.49 -1.71 9.99
N MET A 112 5.95 -0.97 9.02
CA MET A 112 4.86 -0.03 9.28
C MET A 112 3.63 -0.71 9.90
N LEU A 113 3.22 -1.88 9.43
CA LEU A 113 2.09 -2.63 9.98
C LEU A 113 2.36 -3.22 11.37
N LYS A 114 3.62 -3.41 11.75
CA LYS A 114 4.00 -3.86 13.10
C LYS A 114 4.06 -2.69 14.08
N ASP A 115 4.60 -1.56 13.64
CA ASP A 115 4.93 -0.44 14.52
C ASP A 115 3.78 0.58 14.65
N HIS A 116 2.88 0.63 13.66
CA HIS A 116 1.83 1.65 13.61
C HIS A 116 0.44 1.05 13.71
N ALA A 117 -0.40 1.67 14.54
CA ALA A 117 -1.83 1.42 14.52
C ALA A 117 -2.41 1.80 13.15
N LEU A 118 -3.11 0.85 12.53
CA LEU A 118 -3.96 1.12 11.38
C LEU A 118 -5.07 2.11 11.78
N PRO A 119 -5.55 2.95 10.85
CA PRO A 119 -6.68 3.83 11.12
C PRO A 119 -7.85 3.07 11.72
N GLN A 120 -8.27 3.47 12.93
CA GLN A 120 -9.44 2.90 13.59
C GLN A 120 -10.68 3.52 12.96
N SER A 121 -11.36 2.76 12.11
CA SER A 121 -12.60 3.17 11.47
C SER A 121 -13.73 2.22 11.85
N LYS A 122 -14.89 2.79 12.20
CA LYS A 122 -16.05 1.98 12.60
C LYS A 122 -16.41 1.00 11.48
N GLY A 123 -16.46 -0.29 11.81
CA GLY A 123 -16.77 -1.35 10.85
C GLY A 123 -15.57 -1.87 10.07
N PHE A 124 -14.34 -1.46 10.39
CA PHE A 124 -13.11 -2.08 9.88
C PHE A 124 -12.53 -3.03 10.90
N ASP A 125 -12.30 -4.28 10.50
CA ASP A 125 -11.54 -5.22 11.33
C ASP A 125 -10.04 -5.02 11.08
N SER A 126 -9.49 -3.99 11.73
CA SER A 126 -8.11 -3.57 11.53
C SER A 126 -7.10 -4.65 11.93
N GLU A 127 -7.39 -5.40 12.98
CA GLU A 127 -6.46 -6.42 13.49
C GLU A 127 -6.43 -7.64 12.57
N LYS A 128 -7.60 -8.12 12.14
CA LYS A 128 -7.66 -9.19 11.13
C LYS A 128 -7.02 -8.76 9.82
N PHE A 129 -7.23 -7.52 9.37
CA PHE A 129 -6.57 -7.00 8.18
C PHE A 129 -5.05 -6.98 8.35
N ARG A 130 -4.57 -6.45 9.48
CA ARG A 130 -3.13 -6.36 9.79
C ARG A 130 -2.47 -7.74 9.76
N LEU A 131 -3.06 -8.72 10.45
CA LEU A 131 -2.53 -10.09 10.51
C LEU A 131 -2.50 -10.75 9.13
N ASN A 132 -3.59 -10.68 8.38
CA ASN A 132 -3.64 -11.25 7.03
C ASN A 132 -2.66 -10.57 6.07
N MET A 133 -2.50 -9.24 6.18
CA MET A 133 -1.55 -8.52 5.35
C MET A 133 -0.11 -8.89 5.70
N LEU A 134 0.21 -9.01 6.99
CA LEU A 134 1.54 -9.45 7.43
C LEU A 134 1.86 -10.86 6.93
N GLU A 135 0.91 -11.78 6.96
CA GLU A 135 1.07 -13.14 6.42
C GLU A 135 1.32 -13.12 4.90
N THR A 136 0.51 -12.37 4.15
CA THR A 136 0.70 -12.18 2.71
C THR A 136 2.05 -11.56 2.39
N LEU A 137 2.47 -10.53 3.13
CA LEU A 137 3.77 -9.89 2.92
C LEU A 137 4.95 -10.82 3.26
N ASP A 138 4.81 -11.69 4.26
CA ASP A 138 5.84 -12.66 4.62
C ASP A 138 6.07 -13.69 3.51
N ALA A 139 5.01 -14.10 2.82
CA ALA A 139 5.10 -14.99 1.66
C ALA A 139 5.75 -14.36 0.42
N LEU A 140 5.95 -13.03 0.41
CA LEU A 140 6.59 -12.28 -0.68
C LEU A 140 8.05 -11.92 -0.40
N LYS A 141 8.58 -12.33 0.77
CA LYS A 141 10.00 -12.19 1.12
C LYS A 141 10.82 -13.35 0.61
#